data_AF-A0A6H1ZQD8-F1
#
_entry.id   AF-A0A6H1ZQD8-F1
#
_cell.length_a   1.000
_cell.length_b   1.000
_cell.length_c   1.000
_cell.angle_alpha   90.00
_cell.angle_beta   90.00
_cell.angle_gamma   90.00
#
_symmetry.space_group_name_H-M   'P 1'
#
loop_
_entity.id
_entity.type
_entity.pdbx_description
1 polymer ?
#
loop_
_entity_poly.entity_id
_entity_poly.type
_entity_poly.pdbx_seq_one_letter_code
_entity_poly.pdbx_strand_id
1 'polypeptide(L)'
;MAYCTATNIRDFSGLTQAEISDSDLATLISYATIQLNSMINTKINRESVEWIDETRENSIDGLNTIYYIKSWQFYYLGDLDNDGDVDTSDVIVYLVDLTGIESLATVSAIDHDDGKITLSSAPASGNDISITYTAAPVDESTPDNLIKLACSQLTAALAFTKIDAK
;
A
#
# COMPACT_ATOMS: atom_id res chain seq x y z
N MET A 1 6.60 2.85 6.89
CA MET A 1 8.00 3.19 6.50
C MET A 1 8.03 4.26 5.39
N ALA A 2 8.69 5.40 5.60
CA ALA A 2 8.81 6.38 4.51
C ALA A 2 9.88 5.97 3.47
N TYR A 3 9.67 6.36 2.19
CA TYR A 3 10.61 6.04 1.09
C TYR A 3 12.02 6.63 1.25
N CYS A 4 12.19 7.66 2.08
CA CYS A 4 13.48 8.26 2.36
C CYS A 4 13.59 8.68 3.82
N THR A 5 14.82 9.01 4.23
CA THR A 5 15.13 9.45 5.60
C THR A 5 15.56 10.91 5.63
N ALA A 6 15.48 11.56 6.79
CA ALA A 6 16.02 12.91 6.98
C ALA A 6 17.48 13.01 6.52
N THR A 7 18.31 12.00 6.80
CA THR A 7 19.69 11.93 6.31
C THR A 7 19.77 12.01 4.78
N ASN A 8 18.94 11.26 4.05
CA ASN A 8 18.93 11.32 2.59
C ASN A 8 18.60 12.73 2.06
N ILE A 9 17.67 13.43 2.73
CA ILE A 9 17.33 14.82 2.37
C ILE A 9 18.53 15.72 2.58
N ARG A 10 19.19 15.61 3.73
CA ARG A 10 20.34 16.48 4.08
C ARG A 10 21.52 16.24 3.16
N ASP A 11 21.83 14.99 2.86
CA ASP A 11 22.91 14.62 1.94
C ASP A 11 22.66 15.17 0.53
N PHE A 12 21.40 15.21 0.09
CA PHE A 12 21.02 15.70 -1.22
C PHE A 12 20.93 17.24 -1.31
N SER A 13 20.37 17.88 -0.29
CA SER A 13 19.99 19.31 -0.30
C SER A 13 20.99 20.25 0.38
N GLY A 14 21.86 19.72 1.24
CA GLY A 14 22.73 20.52 2.10
C GLY A 14 22.05 21.12 3.34
N LEU A 15 20.76 20.81 3.58
CA LEU A 15 20.02 21.32 4.74
C LEU A 15 20.63 20.85 6.07
N THR A 16 20.84 21.78 6.99
CA THR A 16 21.37 21.53 8.33
C THR A 16 20.26 21.42 9.38
N GLN A 17 20.58 20.83 10.53
CA GLN A 17 19.60 20.66 11.62
C GLN A 17 19.14 22.00 12.22
N ALA A 18 19.95 23.05 12.05
CA ALA A 18 19.60 24.41 12.49
C ALA A 18 18.54 25.06 11.59
N GLU A 19 18.52 24.73 10.30
CA GLU A 19 17.55 25.29 9.34
C GLU A 19 16.19 24.59 9.44
N ILE A 20 16.20 23.27 9.61
CA ILE A 20 14.99 22.46 9.76
C ILE A 20 15.24 21.26 10.68
N SER A 21 14.32 21.03 11.61
CA SER A 21 14.38 19.90 12.54
C SER A 21 14.10 18.56 11.86
N ASP A 22 14.56 17.46 12.44
CA ASP A 22 14.27 16.12 11.90
C ASP A 22 12.77 15.77 12.02
N SER A 23 12.07 16.30 13.03
CA SER A 23 10.61 16.14 13.15
C SER A 23 9.84 16.89 12.06
N ASP A 24 10.32 18.09 11.69
CA ASP A 24 9.74 18.83 10.55
C ASP A 24 10.01 18.08 9.25
N LEU A 25 11.22 17.58 9.04
CA LEU A 25 11.54 16.76 7.87
C LEU A 25 10.70 15.49 7.84
N ALA A 26 10.53 14.76 8.94
CA ALA A 26 9.69 13.57 9.00
C ALA A 26 8.24 13.85 8.58
N THR A 27 7.69 15.00 8.97
CA THR A 27 6.35 15.43 8.54
C THR A 27 6.29 15.69 7.04
N LEU A 28 7.30 16.36 6.48
CA LEU A 28 7.39 16.63 5.04
C LEU A 28 7.66 15.37 4.22
N ILE A 29 8.40 14.42 4.78
CA ILE A 29 8.64 13.10 4.20
C ILE A 29 7.32 12.32 4.12
N SER A 30 6.55 12.24 5.21
CA SER A 30 5.24 11.58 5.19
C SER A 30 4.31 12.20 4.15
N TYR A 31 4.28 13.53 4.06
CA TYR A 31 3.52 14.23 3.02
C TYR A 31 4.00 13.89 1.60
N ALA A 32 5.32 13.84 1.38
CA ALA A 32 5.89 13.47 0.08
C ALA A 32 5.61 12.01 -0.30
N THR A 33 5.68 11.08 0.66
CA THR A 33 5.29 9.67 0.46
C THR A 33 3.84 9.58 0.00
N ILE A 34 2.89 10.19 0.74
CA ILE A 34 1.45 10.19 0.37
C ILE A 34 1.25 10.71 -1.06
N GLN A 35 1.94 11.80 -1.43
CA GLN A 35 1.83 12.34 -2.78
C GLN A 35 2.36 11.38 -3.84
N LEU A 36 3.50 10.74 -3.58
CA LEU A 36 4.09 9.78 -4.51
C LEU A 36 3.20 8.53 -4.65
N ASN A 37 2.73 7.94 -3.55
CA ASN A 37 1.78 6.82 -3.57
C ASN A 37 0.56 7.19 -4.42
N SER A 38 -0.03 8.38 -4.21
CA SER A 38 -1.18 8.84 -4.99
C SER A 38 -0.89 9.03 -6.49
N MET A 39 0.37 9.22 -6.89
CA MET A 39 0.77 9.41 -8.29
C MET A 39 1.15 8.10 -8.98
N ILE A 40 1.76 7.18 -8.26
CA ILE A 40 2.32 5.93 -8.82
C ILE A 40 1.34 4.77 -8.69
N ASN A 41 0.54 4.75 -7.62
CA ASN A 41 -0.34 3.63 -7.33
C ASN A 41 -1.72 3.79 -7.95
N THR A 42 -2.35 2.64 -8.22
CA THR A 42 -3.75 2.59 -8.67
C THR A 42 -4.60 1.92 -7.62
N LYS A 43 -5.54 2.66 -7.02
CA LYS A 43 -6.53 2.08 -6.11
C LYS A 43 -7.56 1.25 -6.87
N ILE A 44 -7.66 -0.02 -6.50
CA ILE A 44 -8.67 -0.95 -7.01
C ILE A 44 -9.78 -1.07 -5.97
N ASN A 45 -11.00 -0.76 -6.38
CA ASN A 45 -12.16 -0.76 -5.49
C ASN A 45 -13.03 -1.98 -5.78
N ARG A 46 -13.24 -2.83 -4.76
CA ARG A 46 -14.15 -3.98 -4.81
C ARG A 46 -13.93 -4.88 -6.04
N GLU A 47 -12.70 -5.28 -6.28
CA GLU A 47 -12.41 -6.32 -7.27
C GLU A 47 -13.05 -7.64 -6.82
N SER A 48 -13.92 -8.21 -7.66
CA SER A 48 -14.51 -9.52 -7.39
C SER A 48 -13.45 -10.60 -7.46
N VAL A 49 -13.46 -11.48 -6.46
CA VAL A 49 -12.60 -12.65 -6.38
C VAL A 49 -13.10 -13.68 -7.39
N GLU A 50 -12.24 -14.04 -8.33
CA GLU A 50 -12.51 -15.01 -9.40
C GLU A 50 -11.31 -15.93 -9.56
N TRP A 51 -11.54 -17.09 -10.20
CA TRP A 51 -10.47 -17.98 -10.63
C TRP A 51 -9.51 -17.25 -11.57
N ILE A 52 -8.20 -17.35 -11.30
CA ILE A 52 -7.16 -16.68 -12.09
C ILE A 52 -6.38 -17.69 -12.93
N ASP A 53 -5.84 -18.73 -12.29
CA ASP A 53 -5.04 -19.79 -12.91
C ASP A 53 -5.09 -21.09 -12.09
N GLU A 54 -4.38 -22.13 -12.55
CA GLU A 54 -4.34 -23.47 -11.91
C GLU A 54 -3.78 -23.48 -10.47
N THR A 55 -3.09 -22.42 -10.06
CA THR A 55 -2.52 -22.25 -8.70
C THR A 55 -3.28 -21.23 -7.86
N ARG A 56 -4.02 -20.31 -8.50
CA ARG A 56 -4.78 -19.20 -7.89
C ARG A 56 -6.26 -19.37 -8.21
N GLU A 57 -6.83 -20.46 -7.69
CA GLU A 57 -8.21 -20.82 -7.99
C GLU A 57 -9.23 -19.90 -7.33
N ASN A 58 -8.87 -19.29 -6.20
CA ASN A 58 -9.75 -18.36 -5.45
C ASN A 58 -11.11 -18.98 -5.07
N SER A 59 -11.12 -20.29 -4.79
CA SER A 59 -12.33 -21.05 -4.45
C SER A 59 -13.02 -20.52 -3.19
N ILE A 60 -14.35 -20.46 -3.21
CA ILE A 60 -15.19 -20.03 -2.08
C ILE A 60 -16.06 -21.21 -1.64
N ASP A 61 -15.42 -22.19 -1.00
CA ASP A 61 -15.96 -23.52 -0.70
C ASP A 61 -16.24 -23.74 0.80
N GLY A 62 -16.05 -22.72 1.65
CA GLY A 62 -16.15 -22.86 3.10
C GLY A 62 -14.87 -23.30 3.80
N LEU A 63 -13.79 -23.57 3.06
CA LEU A 63 -12.52 -24.08 3.60
C LEU A 63 -11.32 -23.22 3.21
N ASN A 64 -11.34 -22.61 2.02
CA ASN A 64 -10.25 -21.77 1.55
C ASN A 64 -10.16 -20.46 2.34
N THR A 65 -8.94 -20.10 2.74
CA THR A 65 -8.61 -18.84 3.42
C THR A 65 -7.70 -17.94 2.59
N ILE A 66 -7.18 -18.45 1.47
CA ILE A 66 -6.16 -17.78 0.67
C ILE A 66 -6.79 -17.28 -0.62
N TYR A 67 -6.61 -16.00 -0.89
CA TYR A 67 -7.11 -15.33 -2.07
C TYR A 67 -6.01 -14.52 -2.73
N TYR A 68 -6.10 -14.35 -4.05
CA TYR A 68 -5.14 -13.61 -4.85
C TYR A 68 -5.84 -12.52 -5.64
N ILE A 69 -5.19 -11.37 -5.76
CA ILE A 69 -5.65 -10.26 -6.62
C ILE A 69 -5.39 -10.58 -8.10
N LYS A 70 -6.19 -10.03 -9.02
CA LYS A 70 -6.00 -10.30 -10.46
C LYS A 70 -4.73 -9.67 -11.03
N SER A 71 -4.29 -8.56 -10.44
CA SER A 71 -3.16 -7.75 -10.91
C SER A 71 -1.77 -8.29 -10.49
N TRP A 72 -1.71 -9.43 -9.79
CA TRP A 72 -0.51 -10.01 -9.18
C TRP A 72 0.70 -10.13 -10.12
N GLN A 73 0.48 -10.36 -11.42
CA GLN A 73 1.58 -10.61 -12.37
C GLN A 73 2.43 -9.36 -12.65
N PHE A 74 1.85 -8.16 -12.52
CA PHE A 74 2.51 -6.91 -12.90
C PHE A 74 2.57 -5.90 -11.77
N TYR A 75 1.87 -6.16 -10.67
CA TYR A 75 1.71 -5.22 -9.57
C TYR A 75 1.88 -5.92 -8.23
N TYR A 76 2.46 -5.18 -7.30
CA TYR A 76 2.53 -5.51 -5.89
C TYR A 76 1.24 -5.01 -5.20
N LEU A 77 0.92 -5.59 -4.04
CA LEU A 77 0.04 -4.89 -3.10
C LEU A 77 0.78 -3.66 -2.60
N GLY A 78 0.12 -2.50 -2.71
CA GLY A 78 0.64 -1.22 -2.24
C GLY A 78 -0.03 -0.76 -0.96
N ASP A 79 0.59 0.26 -0.38
CA ASP A 79 0.18 1.02 0.79
C ASP A 79 -1.08 1.84 0.45
N LEU A 80 -2.22 1.40 0.99
CA LEU A 80 -3.54 1.96 0.76
C LEU A 80 -3.85 3.09 1.75
N ASP A 81 -3.40 2.98 3.00
CA ASP A 81 -3.65 3.98 4.03
C ASP A 81 -2.60 5.10 4.08
N ASN A 82 -1.51 4.93 3.34
CA ASN A 82 -0.38 5.84 3.15
C ASN A 82 0.45 6.10 4.42
N ASP A 83 0.54 5.12 5.32
CA ASP A 83 1.42 5.18 6.49
C ASP A 83 2.88 4.77 6.19
N GLY A 84 3.11 4.28 4.97
CA GLY A 84 4.38 3.88 4.40
C GLY A 84 4.75 2.42 4.65
N ASP A 85 3.96 1.64 5.38
CA ASP A 85 4.18 0.19 5.51
C ASP A 85 3.13 -0.54 4.66
N VAL A 86 3.50 -1.67 4.05
CA VAL A 86 2.54 -2.53 3.34
C VAL A 86 2.18 -3.69 4.25
N ASP A 87 1.01 -3.62 4.86
CA ASP A 87 0.52 -4.64 5.79
C ASP A 87 -0.98 -4.97 5.61
N THR A 88 -1.53 -5.74 6.54
CA THR A 88 -2.93 -6.16 6.52
C THR A 88 -3.95 -5.00 6.55
N SER A 89 -3.59 -3.80 7.01
CA SER A 89 -4.45 -2.61 6.95
C SER A 89 -4.68 -2.12 5.53
N ASP A 90 -3.81 -2.50 4.58
CA ASP A 90 -3.86 -2.04 3.20
C ASP A 90 -4.84 -2.81 2.30
N VAL A 91 -5.49 -3.80 2.88
CA VAL A 91 -6.43 -4.67 2.16
C VAL A 91 -7.75 -4.72 2.91
N ILE A 92 -8.83 -4.39 2.22
CA ILE A 92 -10.18 -4.50 2.75
C ILE A 92 -10.93 -5.58 1.99
N VAL A 93 -11.33 -6.64 2.70
CA VAL A 93 -12.07 -7.76 2.11
C VAL A 93 -13.53 -7.71 2.56
N TYR A 94 -14.43 -7.60 1.59
CA TYR A 94 -15.87 -7.61 1.78
C TYR A 94 -16.43 -8.99 1.48
N LEU A 95 -17.31 -9.47 2.37
CA LEU A 95 -18.09 -10.67 2.18
C LEU A 95 -19.56 -10.28 2.05
N VAL A 96 -20.23 -10.77 1.02
CA VAL A 96 -21.68 -10.61 0.84
C VAL A 96 -22.32 -11.98 0.93
N ASP A 97 -23.25 -12.16 1.87
CA ASP A 97 -23.96 -13.43 2.01
C ASP A 97 -25.08 -13.60 0.97
N LEU A 98 -25.68 -14.79 0.94
CA LEU A 98 -26.79 -15.12 0.04
C LEU A 98 -28.05 -14.23 0.23
N THR A 99 -28.13 -13.49 1.33
CA THR A 99 -29.22 -12.55 1.61
C THR A 99 -28.88 -11.10 1.22
N GLY A 100 -27.66 -10.87 0.74
CA GLY A 100 -27.15 -9.56 0.35
C GLY A 100 -26.61 -8.73 1.51
N ILE A 101 -26.40 -9.32 2.69
CA ILE A 101 -25.80 -8.60 3.84
C ILE A 101 -24.29 -8.59 3.67
N GLU A 102 -23.71 -7.38 3.72
CA GLU A 102 -22.27 -7.16 3.63
C GLU A 102 -21.61 -7.18 5.02
N SER A 103 -20.44 -7.79 5.11
CA SER A 103 -19.56 -7.78 6.27
C SER A 103 -18.09 -7.70 5.85
N LEU A 104 -17.20 -7.36 6.78
CA LEU A 104 -15.76 -7.35 6.53
C LEU A 104 -15.13 -8.65 7.04
N ALA A 105 -14.28 -9.26 6.22
CA ALA A 105 -13.42 -10.34 6.68
C ALA A 105 -12.18 -9.77 7.39
N THR A 106 -11.70 -10.49 8.40
CA THR A 106 -10.43 -10.16 9.05
C THR A 106 -9.29 -10.82 8.27
N VAL A 107 -8.42 -9.99 7.68
CA VAL A 107 -7.17 -10.40 7.05
C VAL A 107 -6.15 -10.75 8.13
N SER A 108 -5.49 -11.90 8.01
CA SER A 108 -4.49 -12.40 8.97
C SER A 108 -3.06 -12.25 8.48
N ALA A 109 -2.85 -12.24 7.17
CA ALA A 109 -1.55 -12.00 6.54
C ALA A 109 -1.73 -11.57 5.08
N ILE A 110 -0.74 -10.85 4.57
CA ILE A 110 -0.60 -10.57 3.14
C ILE A 110 0.82 -10.94 2.68
N ASP A 111 0.94 -11.26 1.40
CA ASP A 111 2.20 -11.35 0.67
C ASP A 111 2.12 -10.33 -0.47
N HIS A 112 2.83 -9.22 -0.30
CA HIS A 112 2.72 -8.09 -1.23
C HIS A 112 3.32 -8.40 -2.60
N ASP A 113 4.30 -9.31 -2.67
CA ASP A 113 4.96 -9.71 -3.91
C ASP A 113 4.08 -10.62 -4.76
N ASP A 114 3.35 -11.54 -4.13
CA ASP A 114 2.54 -12.53 -4.84
C ASP A 114 1.05 -12.10 -4.96
N GLY A 115 0.71 -10.91 -4.47
CA GLY A 115 -0.66 -10.41 -4.44
C GLY A 115 -1.60 -11.27 -3.59
N LYS A 116 -1.06 -11.98 -2.60
CA LYS A 116 -1.76 -13.00 -1.82
C LYS A 116 -2.30 -12.41 -0.52
N ILE A 117 -3.52 -12.78 -0.19
CA ILE A 117 -4.26 -12.33 0.98
C ILE A 117 -4.73 -13.57 1.72
N THR A 118 -4.42 -13.67 3.00
CA THR A 118 -4.87 -14.75 3.88
C THR A 118 -5.89 -14.20 4.86
N LEU A 119 -7.07 -14.80 4.91
CA LEU A 119 -8.10 -14.49 5.89
C LEU A 119 -7.88 -15.28 7.18
N SER A 120 -8.32 -14.74 8.30
CA SER A 120 -8.29 -15.42 9.61
C SER A 120 -9.24 -16.62 9.69
N SER A 121 -10.30 -16.62 8.88
CA SER A 121 -11.27 -17.72 8.76
C SER A 121 -11.78 -17.84 7.32
N ALA A 122 -12.15 -19.06 6.94
CA ALA A 122 -12.71 -19.33 5.62
C ALA A 122 -14.12 -18.70 5.52
N PRO A 123 -14.42 -17.92 4.47
CA PRO A 123 -15.78 -17.45 4.20
C PRO A 123 -16.72 -18.63 3.95
N ALA A 124 -17.99 -18.49 4.35
CA ALA A 124 -18.98 -19.53 4.11
C ALA A 124 -19.16 -19.78 2.60
N SER A 125 -19.40 -21.05 2.24
CA SER A 125 -19.71 -21.42 0.85
C SER A 125 -20.92 -20.63 0.34
N GLY A 126 -20.79 -20.10 -0.88
CA GLY A 126 -21.84 -19.31 -1.53
C GLY A 126 -21.86 -17.82 -1.15
N ASN A 127 -20.94 -17.35 -0.32
CA ASN A 127 -20.69 -15.92 -0.18
C ASN A 127 -19.99 -15.37 -1.43
N ASP A 128 -20.28 -14.12 -1.78
CA ASP A 128 -19.48 -13.36 -2.73
C ASP A 128 -18.36 -12.62 -1.99
N ILE A 129 -17.17 -12.56 -2.60
CA ILE A 129 -16.01 -11.86 -2.04
C ILE A 129 -15.57 -10.76 -3.00
N SER A 130 -15.32 -9.57 -2.46
CA SER A 130 -14.65 -8.50 -3.18
C SER A 130 -13.56 -7.85 -2.34
N ILE A 131 -12.51 -7.36 -3.00
CA ILE A 131 -11.31 -6.85 -2.34
C ILE A 131 -11.03 -5.43 -2.82
N THR A 132 -10.79 -4.52 -1.87
CA THR A 132 -10.24 -3.20 -2.14
C THR A 132 -8.78 -3.20 -1.70
N TYR A 133 -7.90 -2.77 -2.59
CA TYR A 133 -6.46 -2.73 -2.39
C TYR A 133 -5.84 -1.66 -3.28
N THR A 134 -4.55 -1.41 -3.10
CA THR A 134 -3.75 -0.56 -3.97
C THR A 134 -2.83 -1.43 -4.82
N ALA A 135 -2.84 -1.23 -6.14
CA ALA A 135 -1.91 -1.88 -7.06
C ALA A 135 -0.69 -0.96 -7.27
N ALA A 136 0.47 -1.41 -6.80
CA ALA A 136 1.73 -0.67 -6.91
C ALA A 136 2.60 -1.25 -8.05
N PRO A 137 3.08 -0.44 -9.01
CA PRO A 137 3.93 -0.92 -10.11
C PRO A 137 5.35 -1.29 -9.66
N VAL A 138 5.68 -1.00 -8.41
CA VAL A 138 6.97 -1.14 -7.75
C VAL A 138 6.74 -1.60 -6.32
N ASP A 139 7.66 -2.38 -5.75
CA ASP A 139 7.56 -2.80 -4.36
C ASP A 139 7.82 -1.60 -3.44
N GLU A 140 6.82 -1.26 -2.62
CA GLU A 140 6.89 -0.16 -1.67
C GLU A 140 7.55 -0.56 -0.35
N SER A 141 7.60 -1.87 -0.04
CA SER A 141 8.35 -2.41 1.09
C SER A 141 9.87 -2.32 0.85
N THR A 142 10.29 -2.40 -0.42
CA THR A 142 11.68 -2.22 -0.86
C THR A 142 11.78 -1.13 -1.94
N PRO A 143 11.65 0.15 -1.58
CA PRO A 143 11.49 1.23 -2.55
C PRO A 143 12.63 1.30 -3.56
N ASP A 144 12.27 1.39 -4.85
CA ASP A 144 13.25 1.63 -5.92
C ASP A 144 14.05 2.92 -5.67
N ASN A 145 15.32 2.92 -6.06
CA ASN A 145 16.21 4.06 -5.86
C ASN A 145 15.68 5.36 -6.51
N LEU A 146 14.94 5.27 -7.61
CA LEU A 146 14.31 6.43 -8.26
C LEU A 146 13.16 6.99 -7.44
N ILE A 147 12.37 6.14 -6.78
CA ILE A 147 11.28 6.58 -5.90
C ILE A 147 11.85 7.23 -4.65
N LYS A 148 12.88 6.63 -4.08
CA LYS A 148 13.64 7.23 -2.98
C LYS A 148 14.21 8.60 -3.36
N LEU A 149 14.77 8.74 -4.56
CA LEU A 149 15.27 10.01 -5.07
C LEU A 149 14.13 11.03 -5.28
N ALA A 150 13.02 10.62 -5.88
CA ALA A 150 11.86 11.48 -6.10
C ALA A 150 11.27 11.99 -4.77
N CYS A 151 11.13 11.10 -3.77
CA CYS A 151 10.70 11.47 -2.43
C CYS A 151 11.67 12.47 -1.80
N SER A 152 12.97 12.21 -1.95
CA SER A 152 14.01 13.10 -1.41
C SER A 152 13.97 14.49 -2.04
N GLN A 153 13.78 14.58 -3.36
CA GLN A 153 13.69 15.83 -4.10
C GLN A 153 12.43 16.62 -3.75
N LEU A 154 11.28 15.95 -3.66
CA LEU A 154 10.01 16.57 -3.29
C LEU A 154 10.07 17.11 -1.85
N THR A 155 10.54 16.30 -0.89
CA THR A 155 10.72 16.75 0.49
C THR A 155 11.69 17.93 0.59
N ALA A 156 12.81 17.91 -0.14
CA ALA A 156 13.76 19.03 -0.14
C ALA A 156 13.10 20.32 -0.66
N ALA A 157 12.35 20.25 -1.76
CA ALA A 157 11.63 21.40 -2.32
C ALA A 157 10.59 21.97 -1.33
N LEU A 158 9.84 21.09 -0.65
CA LEU A 158 8.91 21.49 0.40
C LEU A 158 9.62 22.13 1.60
N ALA A 159 10.78 21.60 1.98
CA ALA A 159 11.58 22.13 3.08
C ALA A 159 12.09 23.55 2.79
N PHE A 160 12.66 23.79 1.60
CA PHE A 160 13.08 25.13 1.19
C PHE A 160 11.89 26.11 1.16
N THR A 161 10.74 25.69 0.63
CA THR A 161 9.53 26.52 0.63
C THR A 161 9.08 26.90 2.06
N LYS A 162 9.17 25.96 3.01
CA LYS A 162 8.82 26.20 4.42
C LYS A 162 9.82 27.10 5.15
N ILE A 163 11.11 27.02 4.78
CA ILE A 163 12.15 27.89 5.34
C ILE A 163 11.99 29.32 4.82
N ASP A 164 11.83 29.50 3.51
CA ASP A 164 11.73 30.82 2.87
C ASP A 164 10.42 31.56 3.19
N ALA A 165 9.37 30.84 3.60
CA ALA A 165 8.11 31.43 4.04
C ALA A 165 8.15 32.03 5.47
N LYS A 166 9.26 31.86 6.22
CA LYS A 166 9.46 32.44 7.56
C LYS A 166 10.13 33.81 7.48
#